data_AF-A0A2V3A493-F1
#
_entry.id   AF-A0A2V3A493-F1
#
_cell.length_a   1.000
_cell.length_b   1.000
_cell.length_c   1.000
_cell.angle_alpha   90.00
_cell.angle_beta   90.00
_cell.angle_gamma   90.00
#
_symmetry.space_group_name_H-M   'P 1'
#
loop_
_entity.id
_entity.type
_entity.pdbx_description
1 polymer ?
#
loop_
_entity_poly.entity_id
_entity_poly.type
_entity_poly.pdbx_seq_one_letter_code
_entity_poly.pdbx_strand_id
1 'polypeptide(L)'
;MSNTLQGSIISGVYDAEASAFEIHKVKNFNTQSVLNKVQCENLYRYLLLHEDDEDGQIITLYDQMPLMLTRQEICSLKKDLEQIKKLYQ
;
A
#
# COMPACT_ATOMS: atom_id res chain seq x y z
N MET A 1 -0.04 21.93 1.28
CA MET A 1 -1.01 21.14 0.48
C MET A 1 -1.17 19.81 1.19
N SER A 2 -2.38 19.32 1.36
CA SER A 2 -2.62 18.06 2.06
C SER A 2 -2.15 16.92 1.16
N ASN A 3 -1.04 16.25 1.48
CA ASN A 3 -0.54 15.09 0.74
C ASN A 3 -1.30 13.82 1.13
N THR A 4 -2.63 13.92 1.24
CA THR A 4 -3.52 12.86 1.69
C THR A 4 -3.94 12.02 0.49
N LEU A 5 -3.86 10.70 0.62
CA LEU A 5 -4.35 9.76 -0.38
C LEU A 5 -5.49 8.93 0.22
N GLN A 6 -6.60 8.87 -0.51
CA GLN A 6 -7.76 8.03 -0.22
C GLN A 6 -7.87 6.98 -1.32
N GLY A 7 -7.06 5.94 -1.20
CA GLY A 7 -7.05 4.82 -2.13
C GLY A 7 -8.16 3.82 -1.84
N SER A 8 -8.27 2.82 -2.72
CA SER A 8 -9.29 1.77 -2.60
C SER A 8 -8.96 0.75 -1.51
N ILE A 9 -7.67 0.46 -1.33
CA ILE A 9 -7.14 -0.47 -0.34
C ILE A 9 -6.41 0.29 0.75
N ILE A 10 -5.58 1.28 0.41
CA ILE A 10 -4.78 2.03 1.39
C ILE A 10 -5.23 3.48 1.42
N SER A 11 -5.36 4.05 2.62
CA SER A 11 -5.52 5.49 2.81
C SER A 11 -4.56 6.00 3.86
N GLY A 12 -4.11 7.25 3.70
CA GLY A 12 -3.06 7.79 4.53
C GLY A 12 -2.58 9.17 4.10
N VAL A 13 -1.48 9.62 4.70
CA VAL A 13 -0.89 10.94 4.46
C VAL A 13 0.60 10.78 4.22
N TYR A 14 1.13 11.47 3.22
CA TYR A 14 2.57 11.58 3.03
C TYR A 14 3.16 12.68 3.89
N ASP A 15 4.07 12.31 4.76
CA ASP A 15 4.91 13.20 5.54
C ASP A 15 6.22 13.45 4.78
N ALA A 16 6.41 14.69 4.34
CA ALA A 16 7.60 15.11 3.62
C ALA A 16 8.83 15.24 4.54
N GLU A 17 8.65 15.57 5.83
CA GLU A 17 9.74 15.64 6.80
C GLU A 17 10.27 14.25 7.09
N ALA A 18 9.38 13.27 7.29
CA ALA A 18 9.74 11.87 7.48
C ALA A 18 10.11 11.15 6.18
N SER A 19 9.84 11.75 5.01
CA SER A 19 9.97 11.12 3.68
C SER A 19 9.27 9.75 3.63
N ALA A 20 8.07 9.68 4.21
CA ALA A 20 7.33 8.45 4.41
C ALA A 20 5.82 8.66 4.29
N PHE A 21 5.12 7.62 3.88
CA PHE A 21 3.66 7.59 3.82
C PHE A 21 3.10 6.91 5.08
N GLU A 22 2.36 7.65 5.88
CA GLU A 22 1.63 7.16 7.04
C GLU A 22 0.31 6.53 6.59
N ILE A 23 0.21 5.21 6.73
CA ILE A 23 -1.00 4.45 6.45
C ILE A 23 -1.91 4.52 7.66
N HIS A 24 -3.10 5.08 7.47
CA HIS A 24 -4.14 5.15 8.51
C HIS A 24 -5.20 4.06 8.35
N LYS A 25 -5.35 3.52 7.15
CA LYS A 25 -6.37 2.52 6.84
C LYS A 25 -5.90 1.56 5.76
N VAL A 26 -6.19 0.28 5.97
CA VAL A 26 -6.05 -0.79 4.98
C VAL A 26 -7.36 -1.58 4.89
N LYS A 27 -7.96 -1.68 3.70
CA LYS A 27 -9.31 -2.21 3.49
C LYS A 27 -10.32 -1.53 4.42
N ASN A 28 -10.86 -2.26 5.39
CA ASN A 28 -11.80 -1.76 6.39
C ASN A 28 -11.18 -1.64 7.80
N PHE A 29 -9.86 -1.84 7.91
CA PHE A 29 -9.13 -1.81 9.17
C PHE A 29 -8.39 -0.49 9.32
N ASN A 30 -8.58 0.16 10.47
CA ASN A 30 -7.74 1.28 10.86
C ASN A 30 -6.40 0.75 11.39
N THR A 31 -5.31 1.39 11.01
CA THR A 31 -3.95 1.01 11.40
C THR A 31 -3.08 2.27 11.46
N GLN A 32 -1.85 2.13 11.93
CA GLN A 32 -0.88 3.22 11.94
C GLN A 32 0.47 2.62 11.55
N SER A 33 0.65 2.38 10.26
CA SER A 33 1.88 1.84 9.70
C SER A 33 2.61 2.92 8.93
N VAL A 34 3.94 2.85 8.91
CA VAL A 34 4.76 3.71 8.06
C VAL A 34 5.23 2.91 6.85
N LEU A 35 5.01 3.43 5.66
CA LEU A 35 5.53 2.91 4.41
C LEU A 35 6.54 3.91 3.88
N ASN A 36 7.82 3.55 3.76
CA ASN A 36 8.83 4.39 3.12
C ASN A 36 8.99 4.04 1.63
N LYS A 37 9.83 4.79 0.89
CA LYS A 37 10.07 4.58 -0.54
C LYS A 37 10.48 3.14 -0.88
N VAL A 38 11.46 2.59 -0.16
CA VAL A 38 12.00 1.24 -0.42
C VAL A 38 10.94 0.18 -0.13
N GLN A 39 10.21 0.30 0.97
CA GLN A 39 9.13 -0.60 1.32
C GLN A 39 7.98 -0.54 0.30
N CYS A 40 7.64 0.66 -0.17
CA CYS A 40 6.63 0.87 -1.20
C CYS A 40 7.03 0.20 -2.53
N GLU A 41 8.29 0.37 -2.95
CA GLU A 41 8.82 -0.28 -4.16
C GLU A 41 8.86 -1.80 -4.04
N ASN A 42 9.30 -2.33 -2.90
CA ASN A 42 9.37 -3.77 -2.65
C ASN A 42 7.97 -4.39 -2.67
N LEU A 43 7.00 -3.77 -1.99
CA LEU A 43 5.61 -4.25 -1.99
C LEU A 43 5.01 -4.19 -3.39
N TYR A 44 5.23 -3.10 -4.13
CA TYR A 44 4.74 -2.98 -5.50
C TYR A 44 5.34 -4.05 -6.43
N ARG A 45 6.65 -4.32 -6.34
CA ARG A 45 7.32 -5.38 -7.11
C ARG A 45 6.80 -6.76 -6.73
N TYR A 46 6.59 -7.02 -5.44
CA TYR A 46 6.01 -8.29 -4.97
C TYR A 46 4.64 -8.54 -5.62
N LEU A 47 3.76 -7.53 -5.63
CA LEU A 47 2.42 -7.65 -6.23
C LEU A 47 2.47 -7.81 -7.75
N LEU A 48 3.48 -7.26 -8.43
CA LEU A 48 3.68 -7.47 -9.87
C LEU A 48 4.08 -8.90 -10.21
N LEU A 49 4.95 -9.52 -9.41
CA LEU A 49 5.40 -10.89 -9.64
C LEU A 49 4.29 -11.93 -9.49
N HIS A 50 3.15 -11.55 -8.90
CA HIS A 50 2.08 -12.47 -8.58
C HIS A 50 0.68 -11.97 -9.01
N GLU A 51 0.60 -11.10 -10.01
CA GLU A 51 -0.70 -10.58 -10.46
C GLU A 51 -1.59 -11.62 -11.15
N ASP A 52 -0.97 -12.70 -11.63
CA ASP A 52 -1.62 -13.80 -12.34
C ASP A 52 -2.06 -14.95 -11.42
N ASP A 53 -1.78 -14.87 -10.10
CA ASP A 53 -2.27 -15.84 -9.13
C ASP A 53 -3.80 -15.71 -8.97
N GLU A 54 -4.55 -16.68 -9.50
CA GLU A 54 -6.02 -16.66 -9.50
C GLU A 54 -6.64 -16.79 -8.11
N ASP A 55 -5.96 -17.45 -7.16
CA ASP A 55 -6.45 -17.70 -5.80
C ASP A 55 -6.32 -16.49 -4.87
N GLY A 56 -5.80 -15.36 -5.37
CA GLY A 56 -5.45 -14.21 -4.55
C GLY A 56 -4.23 -14.47 -3.67
N GLN A 57 -3.90 -13.53 -2.79
CA GLN A 57 -2.66 -13.58 -2.02
C GLN A 57 -2.78 -13.10 -0.59
N ILE A 58 -2.02 -13.74 0.30
CA ILE A 58 -1.80 -13.23 1.65
C ILE A 58 -0.56 -12.34 1.60
N ILE A 59 -0.75 -11.05 1.87
CA ILE A 59 0.35 -10.12 2.07
C ILE A 59 0.46 -9.75 3.54
N THR A 60 1.68 -9.54 4.02
CA THR A 60 1.92 -8.96 5.34
C THR A 60 2.26 -7.50 5.15
N LEU A 61 1.38 -6.60 5.58
CA LEU A 61 1.71 -5.18 5.71
C LEU A 61 2.33 -4.97 7.10
N TYR A 62 3.37 -4.13 7.14
CA TYR A 62 4.49 -4.09 8.11
C TYR A 62 4.17 -3.93 9.61
N ASP A 63 2.90 -4.05 10.03
CA ASP A 63 2.48 -4.20 11.43
C ASP A 63 1.98 -5.63 11.76
N GLN A 64 2.52 -6.64 11.06
CA GLN A 64 2.22 -8.06 11.26
C GLN A 64 0.75 -8.46 11.04
N MET A 65 -0.05 -7.65 10.32
CA MET A 65 -1.40 -8.05 9.92
C MET A 65 -1.35 -8.79 8.58
N PRO A 66 -1.55 -10.13 8.56
CA PRO A 66 -1.77 -10.85 7.31
C PRO A 66 -3.10 -10.40 6.72
N LEU A 67 -3.06 -9.93 5.48
CA LEU A 67 -4.22 -9.49 4.74
C LEU A 67 -4.38 -10.42 3.55
N MET A 68 -5.52 -11.09 3.52
CA MET A 68 -5.97 -11.81 2.34
C MET A 68 -6.53 -10.79 1.34
N LEU A 69 -5.90 -10.74 0.18
CA LEU A 69 -6.28 -9.92 -0.95
C LEU A 69 -6.81 -10.83 -2.05
N THR A 70 -8.01 -10.51 -2.53
CA THR A 70 -8.49 -11.05 -3.80
C THR A 70 -7.68 -10.47 -4.96
N ARG A 71 -7.71 -11.11 -6.13
CA ARG A 71 -7.09 -10.58 -7.36
C ARG A 71 -7.49 -9.14 -7.67
N GLN A 72 -8.77 -8.80 -7.49
CA GLN A 72 -9.25 -7.43 -7.70
C GLN A 72 -8.61 -6.44 -6.70
N GLU A 73 -8.44 -6.86 -5.45
CA GLU A 73 -7.79 -6.04 -4.42
C GLU A 73 -6.30 -5.88 -4.66
N ILE A 74 -5.62 -6.89 -5.22
CA ILE A 74 -4.23 -6.78 -5.67
C ILE A 74 -4.10 -5.70 -6.75
N CYS A 75 -4.97 -5.72 -7.76
CA CYS A 75 -5.01 -4.70 -8.81
C CYS A 75 -5.28 -3.29 -8.25
N SER A 76 -6.20 -3.17 -7.29
CA SER A 76 -6.51 -1.90 -6.62
C SER A 76 -5.34 -1.40 -5.77
N LEU A 77 -4.71 -2.29 -5.00
CA LEU A 77 -3.55 -1.96 -4.17
C LEU A 77 -2.36 -1.50 -5.02
N LYS A 78 -2.12 -2.13 -6.18
CA LYS A 78 -1.08 -1.68 -7.12
C LYS A 78 -1.30 -0.22 -7.56
N LYS A 79 -2.54 0.16 -7.88
CA LYS A 79 -2.89 1.54 -8.27
C LYS A 79 -2.70 2.53 -7.12
N ASP A 80 -3.04 2.13 -5.90
CA ASP A 80 -2.79 2.95 -4.71
C ASP A 80 -1.27 3.15 -4.50
N LEU A 81 -0.49 2.08 -4.59
CA LEU A 81 0.97 2.14 -4.47
C LEU A 81 1.65 2.94 -5.59
N GLU A 82 1.13 2.92 -6.82
CA GLU A 82 1.61 3.79 -7.90
C GLU A 82 1.44 5.26 -7.60
N GLN A 83 0.32 5.65 -6.98
CA GLN A 83 0.10 7.02 -6.55
C GLN A 83 1.04 7.39 -5.40
N ILE A 84 1.19 6.51 -4.41
CA ILE A 84 2.12 6.72 -3.29
C ILE A 84 3.57 6.84 -3.79
N LYS A 85 3.98 6.02 -4.76
CA LYS A 85 5.33 6.08 -5.36
C LYS A 85 5.67 7.44 -5.95
N LYS A 86 4.69 8.14 -6.55
CA LYS A 86 4.86 9.49 -7.12
C LYS A 86 5.14 10.55 -6.06
N LEU A 87 4.82 10.31 -4.80
CA LEU A 87 5.05 11.24 -3.69
C LEU A 87 6.51 11.24 -3.21
N TYR A 88 7.29 10.19 -3.55
CA TYR A 88 8.72 10.09 -3.25
C TYR A 88 9.64 10.57 -4.39
N GLN A 89 9.07 11.25 -5.39
CA GLN A 89 9.80 11.76 -6.56
C GLN A 89 10.20 13.22 -6.37
#